data_AF-A0A661IP04-F1
#
_entry.id   AF-A0A661IP04-F1
#
_cell.length_a   1.000
_cell.length_b   1.000
_cell.length_c   1.000
_cell.angle_alpha   90.00
_cell.angle_beta   90.00
_cell.angle_gamma   90.00
#
_symmetry.space_group_name_H-M   'P 1'
#
loop_
_entity.id
_entity.type
_entity.pdbx_description
1 polymer ?
#
loop_
_entity_poly.entity_id
_entity_poly.type
_entity_poly.pdbx_seq_one_letter_code
_entity_poly.pdbx_strand_id
1 'polypeptide(L)' 'MKGEVDHRFSSEVAKQPIEIHLDMCLQCGVCAGSCPIAFAMDYTPREIMELVKLGLRDRALMCKAIWLCSGCYACSDRC' A
#
# COMPACT_ATOMS: atom_id res chain seq x y z
N MET A 1 4.84 0.84 20.95
CA MET A 1 3.52 1.34 20.50
C MET A 1 2.86 0.26 19.66
N LYS A 2 1.89 -0.47 20.22
CA LYS A 2 1.02 -1.34 19.41
C LYS A 2 -0.03 -0.40 18.81
N GLY A 3 0.10 -0.08 17.53
CA GLY A 3 -0.96 0.60 16.79
C GLY A 3 -2.18 -0.31 16.81
N GLU A 4 -3.33 0.23 17.17
CA GLU A 4 -4.59 -0.49 17.25
C GLU A 4 -5.00 -0.94 15.83
N VAL A 5 -5.58 -2.13 15.71
CA VAL A 5 -6.00 -2.69 14.41
C VAL A 5 -7.41 -2.18 14.10
N ASP A 6 -7.58 -1.46 12.98
CA ASP A 6 -8.86 -0.99 12.48
C ASP A 6 -9.40 -1.96 11.41
N HIS A 7 -10.32 -2.84 11.83
CA HIS A 7 -10.93 -3.86 10.97
C HIS A 7 -11.75 -3.31 9.79
N ARG A 8 -12.07 -2.01 9.76
CA ARG A 8 -12.83 -1.39 8.67
C ARG A 8 -11.93 -0.76 7.61
N PHE A 9 -10.65 -0.57 7.91
CA PHE A 9 -9.75 0.23 7.09
C PHE A 9 -9.64 -0.27 5.64
N SER A 10 -9.48 -1.57 5.43
CA SER A 10 -9.43 -2.16 4.07
C SER A 10 -10.69 -1.88 3.26
N SER A 11 -11.85 -1.89 3.90
CA SER A 11 -13.15 -1.59 3.26
C SER A 11 -13.31 -0.08 2.97
N GLU A 12 -12.71 0.79 3.78
CA GLU A 12 -12.67 2.25 3.52
C GLU A 12 -11.78 2.57 2.31
N VAL A 13 -10.63 1.90 2.20
CA VAL A 13 -9.70 2.06 1.06
C VAL A 13 -10.31 1.51 -0.22
N ALA A 14 -10.99 0.36 -0.18
CA ALA A 14 -11.64 -0.22 -1.36
C ALA A 14 -12.81 0.62 -1.92
N LYS A 15 -13.33 1.59 -1.15
CA LYS A 15 -14.39 2.52 -1.60
C LYS A 15 -13.87 3.78 -2.28
N GLN A 16 -12.55 3.97 -2.33
CA GLN A 16 -11.98 5.14 -2.99
C GLN A 16 -12.21 5.07 -4.51
N PRO A 17 -12.31 6.22 -5.19
CA PRO A 17 -12.58 6.27 -6.64
C PRO A 17 -11.42 5.72 -7.50
N ILE A 18 -10.27 5.43 -6.89
CA ILE A 18 -9.14 4.75 -7.54
C ILE A 18 -9.38 3.25 -7.40
N GLU A 19 -9.41 2.56 -8.52
CA GLU A 19 -9.56 1.11 -8.55
C GLU A 19 -8.32 0.44 -7.93
N ILE A 20 -8.49 -0.10 -6.72
CA ILE A 20 -7.45 -0.85 -5.99
C ILE A 20 -8.03 -2.21 -5.64
N HIS A 21 -7.52 -3.26 -6.27
CA HIS A 21 -7.94 -4.64 -6.01
C HIS A 21 -7.22 -5.23 -4.79
N LEU A 22 -7.59 -4.77 -3.59
CA LEU A 22 -6.98 -5.21 -2.32
C LEU A 22 -7.20 -6.71 -2.05
N ASP A 23 -8.36 -7.22 -2.42
CA ASP A 23 -8.77 -8.62 -2.28
C ASP A 23 -8.01 -9.55 -3.25
N MET A 24 -7.65 -9.06 -4.44
CA MET A 24 -6.85 -9.80 -5.42
C MET A 24 -5.34 -9.78 -5.14
N CYS A 25 -4.87 -8.93 -4.23
CA CYS A 25 -3.45 -8.81 -3.93
C CYS A 25 -2.89 -10.10 -3.32
N LEU A 26 -2.02 -10.78 -4.09
CA LEU A 26 -1.35 -12.05 -3.73
C LEU A 26 -0.05 -11.87 -2.93
N GLN A 27 0.34 -10.63 -2.61
CA GLN A 27 1.64 -10.32 -1.99
C GLN A 27 2.88 -10.81 -2.81
N CYS A 28 2.76 -10.92 -4.14
CA CYS A 28 3.83 -11.41 -5.02
C CYS A 28 5.08 -10.48 -5.09
N GLY A 29 4.91 -9.19 -4.79
CA GLY A 29 6.01 -8.22 -4.72
C GLY A 29 6.46 -7.59 -6.05
N VAL A 30 5.79 -7.87 -7.18
CA VAL A 30 6.08 -7.23 -8.48
C VAL A 30 6.03 -5.70 -8.38
N CYS A 31 5.02 -5.16 -7.66
CA CYS A 31 4.88 -3.73 -7.41
C CYS A 31 6.08 -3.12 -6.66
N ALA A 32 6.67 -3.85 -5.71
CA ALA A 32 7.86 -3.41 -4.97
C ALA A 32 9.11 -3.40 -5.87
N GLY A 33 9.29 -4.42 -6.71
CA GLY A 33 10.41 -4.48 -7.66
C GLY A 33 10.30 -3.48 -8.82
N SER A 34 9.07 -3.08 -9.18
CA SER A 34 8.80 -2.14 -10.27
C SER A 34 8.94 -0.68 -9.85
N CYS A 35 8.90 -0.40 -8.55
CA CYS A 35 8.94 0.97 -8.04
C CYS A 35 10.38 1.51 -8.06
N PRO A 36 10.67 2.56 -8.85
CA PRO A 36 12.05 3.06 -9.03
C PRO A 36 12.62 3.71 -7.75
N ILE A 37 11.74 4.12 -6.84
CA ILE A 37 12.07 4.85 -5.61
C ILE A 37 11.81 4.02 -4.34
N ALA A 38 11.56 2.72 -4.48
CA ALA A 38 11.32 1.83 -3.35
C ALA A 38 12.47 1.86 -2.32
N PHE A 39 13.70 2.07 -2.78
CA PHE A 39 14.90 2.16 -1.94
C PHE A 39 14.86 3.31 -0.92
N ALA A 40 14.05 4.35 -1.16
CA ALA A 40 13.89 5.50 -0.28
C ALA A 40 12.62 5.43 0.58
N MET A 41 11.74 4.46 0.30
CA MET A 41 10.49 4.26 1.04
C MET A 41 10.73 3.51 2.35
N ASP A 42 9.93 3.85 3.37
CA ASP A 42 9.87 3.11 4.63
C ASP A 42 9.01 1.84 4.53
N TYR A 43 8.01 1.85 3.65
CA TYR A 43 7.26 0.68 3.23
C TYR A 43 7.15 0.65 1.71
N THR A 44 7.52 -0.46 1.09
CA THR A 44 7.31 -0.69 -0.34
C THR A 44 5.82 -0.72 -0.68
N PRO A 45 5.42 -0.51 -1.94
CA PRO A 45 4.01 -0.61 -2.34
C PRO A 45 3.32 -1.91 -1.90
N ARG A 46 4.06 -3.03 -1.93
CA ARG A 46 3.58 -4.35 -1.46
C ARG A 46 3.27 -4.35 0.03
N GLU A 47 4.16 -3.77 0.83
CA GLU A 47 3.99 -3.68 2.29
C GLU A 47 2.86 -2.72 2.65
N ILE A 48 2.67 -1.62 1.91
CA ILE A 48 1.52 -0.73 2.09
C ILE A 48 0.21 -1.50 1.88
N MET A 49 0.11 -2.30 0.81
CA MET A 49 -1.06 -3.16 0.58
C MET A 49 -1.30 -4.12 1.75
N GLU A 50 -0.24 -4.69 2.33
CA GLU A 50 -0.34 -5.56 3.49
C GLU A 50 -0.80 -4.80 4.75
N LEU A 51 -0.25 -3.61 5.00
CA LEU A 51 -0.69 -2.76 6.12
C LEU A 51 -2.18 -2.43 6.02
N VAL A 52 -2.67 -2.15 4.81
CA VAL A 52 -4.11 -1.91 4.56
C VAL A 52 -4.93 -3.17 4.83
N LYS A 53 -4.51 -4.34 4.33
CA LYS A 53 -5.21 -5.62 4.57
C LYS A 53 -5.24 -6.00 6.05
N LEU A 54 -4.16 -5.73 6.78
CA LEU A 54 -4.05 -5.99 8.22
C LEU A 54 -4.78 -4.96 9.09
N GLY A 55 -5.36 -3.90 8.52
CA GLY A 55 -6.03 -2.86 9.29
C GLY A 55 -5.08 -1.96 10.09
N LEU A 56 -3.79 -1.92 9.74
CA LEU A 56 -2.77 -1.12 10.42
C LEU A 56 -2.79 0.33 9.90
N ARG A 57 -3.94 0.99 10.10
CA ARG A 57 -4.27 2.32 9.56
C ARG A 57 -3.20 3.36 9.82
N ASP A 58 -2.79 3.54 11.07
CA ASP A 58 -1.82 4.57 11.43
C ASP A 58 -0.49 4.36 10.72
N ARG A 59 -0.03 3.10 10.59
CA ARG A 59 1.21 2.79 9.87
C ARG A 59 1.08 3.05 8.38
N ALA A 60 -0.05 2.67 7.79
CA ALA A 60 -0.31 2.90 6.37
C ALA A 60 -0.37 4.40 6.06
N LEU A 61 -1.03 5.22 6.89
CA LEU A 61 -1.26 6.65 6.64
C LEU A 61 -0.10 7.55 7.08
N MET A 62 0.72 7.13 8.05
CA MET A 62 1.87 7.90 8.53
C MET A 62 3.19 7.51 7.84
N CYS A 63 3.16 6.63 6.84
CA CYS A 63 4.37 6.25 6.12
C CYS A 63 4.90 7.38 5.22
N LYS A 64 6.22 7.43 5.07
CA LYS A 64 6.90 8.33 4.13
C LYS A 64 6.59 7.97 2.69
N ALA A 65 6.33 6.70 2.41
CA ALA A 65 6.07 6.20 1.06
C ALA A 65 4.92 6.92 0.33
N ILE A 66 3.87 7.37 1.04
CA ILE A 66 2.78 8.16 0.45
C ILE A 66 3.30 9.46 -0.17
N TRP A 67 4.24 10.11 0.50
CA TRP A 67 4.83 11.39 0.06
C TRP A 67 5.96 11.22 -0.95
N LEU A 68 6.59 10.05 -0.97
CA LEU A 68 7.66 9.74 -1.91
C LEU A 68 7.12 9.25 -3.25
N CYS A 69 5.96 8.58 -3.27
CA CYS A 69 5.35 8.04 -4.48
C CYS A 69 5.32 9.07 -5.61
N SER A 70 5.99 8.77 -6.72
CA SER A 70 6.08 9.66 -7.88
C SER A 70 4.82 9.64 -8.77
N GLY A 71 3.83 8.80 -8.46
CA GLY A 71 2.65 8.63 -9.30
C GLY A 71 2.98 8.12 -10.72
N CYS A 72 4.05 7.33 -10.87
CA CYS A 72 4.49 6.86 -12.19
C CYS A 72 3.74 5.65 -12.76
N TYR A 73 2.80 5.06 -11.99
CA TYR A 73 1.95 3.92 -12.37
C TYR A 73 2.65 2.60 -12.75
N ALA A 74 3.98 2.54 -12.76
CA ALA A 74 4.74 1.34 -13.12
C ALA A 74 4.40 0.07 -12.31
N CYS A 75 3.97 0.23 -11.06
CA CYS A 75 3.51 -0.85 -10.20
C CYS A 75 2.09 -1.32 -10.53
N SER A 76 1.21 -0.42 -10.97
CA SER A 76 -0.16 -0.72 -11.37
C SER A 76 -0.18 -1.45 -12.72
N ASP A 77 0.59 -0.98 -13.70
CA ASP A 77 0.64 -1.58 -15.04
C ASP A 77 1.17 -3.02 -15.06
N ARG A 78 1.97 -3.39 -14.07
CA ARG A 78 2.57 -4.73 -13.93
C ARG A 78 1.85 -5.61 -12.91
N CYS A 79 0.84 -5.08 -12.22
CA CYS A 79 0.11 -5.79 -11.17
C CYS A 79 -0.83 -6.84 -11.75
#